data_AF-A0A1T4L0V5-F1
#
_entry.id   AF-A0A1T4L0V5-F1
#
_cell.length_a   1.000
_cell.length_b   1.000
_cell.length_c   1.000
_cell.angle_alpha   90.00
_cell.angle_beta   90.00
_cell.angle_gamma   90.00
#
_symmetry.space_group_name_H-M   'P 1'
#
loop_
_entity.id
_entity.type
_entity.pdbx_description
1 polymer ?
#
loop_
_entity_poly.entity_id
_entity_poly.type
_entity_poly.pdbx_seq_one_letter_code
_entity_poly.pdbx_strand_id
1 'polypeptide(L)'
;MPCVRYSEMVSNFIDDVYTFEESNKDMELTRYGDILKENGLEWGTDSMKDADVSSLNAQCVLALLMGAVRAERFCDGALLDFFKSGYILKWLERLQNIE
;
A
#
# COMPACT_ATOMS: atom_id res chain seq x y z
N MET A 1 1.37 -24.77 0.37
CA MET A 1 0.27 -23.81 0.62
C MET A 1 -0.06 -23.20 -0.74
N PRO A 2 -1.32 -23.19 -1.20
CA PRO A 2 -1.63 -22.64 -2.51
C PRO A 2 -1.58 -21.12 -2.44
N CYS A 3 -0.47 -20.52 -2.90
CA CYS A 3 -0.36 -19.07 -3.02
C CYS A 3 -1.53 -18.54 -3.85
N VAL A 4 -2.12 -17.42 -3.45
CA VAL A 4 -3.12 -16.71 -4.24
C VAL A 4 -2.53 -16.45 -5.63
N ARG A 5 -3.20 -16.97 -6.67
CA ARG A 5 -2.81 -16.72 -8.06
C ARG A 5 -3.38 -15.37 -8.48
N TYR A 6 -2.54 -14.35 -8.44
CA TYR A 6 -2.87 -13.05 -8.96
C TYR A 6 -2.98 -13.05 -10.49
N SER A 7 -3.85 -12.18 -11.01
CA SER A 7 -3.90 -11.87 -12.43
C SER A 7 -2.65 -11.09 -12.83
N GLU A 8 -2.35 -11.08 -14.13
CA GLU A 8 -1.26 -10.27 -14.68
C GLU A 8 -1.37 -8.79 -14.27
N MET A 9 -2.58 -8.24 -14.21
CA MET A 9 -2.82 -6.87 -13.76
C MET A 9 -2.35 -6.63 -12.32
N VAL A 10 -2.62 -7.55 -11.40
CA VAL A 10 -2.18 -7.39 -10.01
C VAL A 10 -0.68 -7.63 -9.87
N SER A 11 -0.10 -8.55 -10.66
CA SER A 11 1.35 -8.72 -10.72
C SER A 11 2.04 -7.44 -11.21
N ASN A 12 1.55 -6.83 -12.28
CA ASN A 12 2.09 -5.57 -12.80
C ASN A 12 1.95 -4.43 -11.78
N PHE A 13 0.83 -4.34 -11.08
CA PHE A 13 0.67 -3.36 -9.99
C PHE A 13 1.73 -3.54 -8.89
N ILE A 14 2.02 -4.78 -8.49
CA ILE A 14 3.07 -5.07 -7.51
C ILE A 14 4.43 -4.60 -8.04
N ASP A 15 4.75 -4.91 -9.29
CA ASP A 15 6.01 -4.52 -9.93
C ASP A 15 6.12 -2.99 -10.08
N ASP A 16 5.02 -2.31 -10.40
CA ASP A 16 4.95 -0.84 -10.48
C ASP A 16 5.25 -0.20 -9.11
N VAL A 17 4.69 -0.73 -8.02
CA VAL A 17 4.95 -0.25 -6.65
C VAL A 17 6.43 -0.41 -6.27
N TYR A 18 7.06 -1.54 -6.63
CA TYR A 18 8.50 -1.74 -6.39
C TYR A 18 9.35 -0.84 -7.27
N THR A 19 9.04 -0.73 -8.56
CA THR A 19 9.77 0.13 -9.52
C THR A 19 9.70 1.60 -9.09
N PHE A 20 8.55 2.04 -8.58
CA PHE A 20 8.39 3.38 -8.03
C PHE A 20 9.29 3.60 -6.82
N GLU A 21 9.33 2.66 -5.87
CA GLU A 21 10.21 2.76 -4.69
C GLU A 21 11.69 2.82 -5.09
N GLU A 22 12.13 1.96 -6.01
CA GLU A 22 13.51 1.94 -6.48
C GLU A 22 13.92 3.25 -7.18
N SER A 23 12.98 3.89 -7.86
CA SER A 23 13.18 5.15 -8.58
C SER A 23 13.09 6.40 -7.69
N ASN A 24 12.43 6.30 -6.53
CA ASN A 24 12.13 7.42 -5.62
C ASN A 24 12.60 7.10 -4.19
N LYS A 25 13.89 6.79 -4.05
CA LYS A 25 14.49 6.38 -2.76
C LYS A 25 14.43 7.46 -1.68
N ASP A 26 14.33 8.72 -2.08
CA ASP A 26 14.13 9.88 -1.20
C ASP A 26 12.82 9.81 -0.41
N MET A 27 11.82 9.06 -0.91
CA MET A 27 10.56 8.85 -0.20
C MET A 27 10.66 7.80 0.92
N GLU A 28 11.79 7.10 1.04
CA GLU A 28 12.07 6.11 2.09
C GLU A 28 10.99 5.03 2.27
N LEU A 29 10.29 4.63 1.20
CA LEU A 29 9.16 3.68 1.29
C LEU A 29 9.55 2.29 1.82
N THR A 30 10.84 1.96 1.89
CA THR A 30 11.33 0.76 2.61
C THR A 30 11.04 0.79 4.10
N ARG A 31 10.90 1.99 4.68
CA ARG A 31 10.53 2.26 6.07
C ARG A 31 9.04 2.58 6.22
N TYR A 32 8.19 2.05 5.34
CA TYR A 32 6.74 2.26 5.35
C TYR A 32 6.10 2.11 6.74
N GLY A 33 6.55 1.16 7.57
CA GLY A 33 6.06 1.00 8.95
C GLY A 33 6.33 2.23 9.85
N ASP A 34 7.51 2.84 9.72
CA ASP A 34 7.85 4.06 10.45
C ASP A 34 7.03 5.25 9.91
N ILE A 35 6.93 5.38 8.59
CA ILE A 35 6.15 6.45 7.92
C ILE A 35 4.69 6.39 8.37
N LEU A 36 4.08 5.20 8.37
CA LEU A 36 2.72 5.01 8.86
C LEU A 36 2.60 5.46 10.33
N LYS A 37 3.53 5.02 11.18
CA LYS A 37 3.53 5.35 12.62
C LYS A 37 3.69 6.85 12.88
N GLU A 38 4.56 7.53 12.14
CA GLU A 38 4.75 8.98 12.21
C GLU A 38 3.50 9.75 11.80
N ASN A 39 2.66 9.16 10.94
CA ASN A 39 1.34 9.68 10.55
C ASN A 39 0.19 9.14 11.41
N GLY A 40 0.49 8.49 12.54
CA GLY A 40 -0.51 7.99 13.50
C GLY A 40 -1.22 6.71 13.07
N LEU A 41 -0.66 5.96 12.12
CA LEU A 41 -1.20 4.70 11.61
C LEU A 41 -0.31 3.52 12.02
N GLU A 42 -0.90 2.40 12.37
CA GLU A 42 -0.15 1.16 12.58
C GLU A 42 -0.14 0.32 11.30
N TRP A 43 0.96 -0.43 11.09
CA TRP A 43 1.02 -1.41 10.01
C TRP A 43 0.25 -2.67 10.41
N GLY A 44 -1.07 -2.62 10.23
CA GLY A 44 -1.99 -3.73 10.43
C GLY A 44 -3.21 -3.56 9.55
N THR A 45 -3.81 -4.68 9.11
CA THR A 45 -4.91 -4.67 8.14
C THR A 45 -6.02 -3.71 8.55
N ASP A 46 -6.54 -3.82 9.78
CA ASP A 46 -7.63 -2.97 10.25
C ASP A 46 -7.23 -1.49 10.31
N SER A 47 -6.06 -1.18 10.90
CA SER A 47 -5.57 0.20 10.98
C SER A 47 -5.35 0.85 9.61
N MET A 48 -4.88 0.09 8.62
CA MET A 48 -4.67 0.59 7.27
C MET A 48 -5.98 0.81 6.52
N LYS A 49 -6.97 -0.08 6.73
CA LYS A 49 -8.31 0.03 6.15
C LYS A 49 -9.07 1.23 6.72
N ASP A 50 -8.97 1.44 8.02
CA ASP A 50 -9.67 2.52 8.73
C ASP A 50 -8.97 3.89 8.62
N ALA A 51 -7.80 3.95 7.97
CA ALA A 51 -7.07 5.18 7.74
C ALA A 51 -7.92 6.22 6.99
N ASP A 52 -8.03 7.42 7.58
CA ASP A 52 -8.55 8.59 6.90
C ASP A 52 -7.49 9.18 5.97
N VAL A 53 -7.56 8.78 4.70
CA VAL A 53 -6.56 9.17 3.68
C VAL A 53 -6.76 10.58 3.15
N SER A 54 -7.86 11.26 3.50
CA SER A 54 -8.16 12.60 2.98
C SER A 54 -7.12 13.64 3.44
N SER A 55 -6.56 13.45 4.65
CA SER A 55 -5.54 14.32 5.24
C SER A 55 -4.10 13.85 5.02
N LEU A 56 -3.90 12.64 4.47
CA LEU A 56 -2.57 12.08 4.27
C LEU A 56 -1.84 12.70 3.08
N ASN A 57 -0.53 12.87 3.22
CA ASN A 57 0.37 13.30 2.15
C ASN A 57 0.72 12.13 1.21
N ALA A 58 1.37 12.44 0.09
CA ALA A 58 1.69 11.43 -0.94
C ALA A 58 2.56 10.31 -0.37
N GLN A 59 3.55 10.65 0.45
CA GLN A 59 4.48 9.69 1.04
C GLN A 59 3.75 8.68 1.93
N CYS A 60 2.83 9.13 2.78
CA CYS A 60 2.07 8.24 3.66
C CYS A 60 1.12 7.34 2.87
N VAL A 61 0.47 7.86 1.82
CA VAL A 61 -0.40 7.05 0.95
C VAL A 61 0.39 6.01 0.16
N LEU A 62 1.59 6.35 -0.31
CA LEU A 62 2.50 5.39 -0.94
C LEU A 62 3.03 4.36 0.07
N ALA A 63 3.24 4.75 1.33
CA ALA A 63 3.58 3.82 2.40
C ALA A 63 2.43 2.84 2.71
N LEU A 64 1.16 3.26 2.59
CA LEU A 64 0.01 2.34 2.67
C LEU A 64 0.03 1.30 1.53
N LEU A 65 0.26 1.74 0.29
CA LEU A 65 0.36 0.84 -0.87
C LEU A 65 1.53 -0.14 -0.71
N MET A 66 2.70 0.35 -0.31
CA MET A 66 3.86 -0.49 -0.02
C MET A 66 3.57 -1.48 1.11
N GLY A 67 2.94 -1.02 2.20
CA GLY A 67 2.55 -1.86 3.32
C GLY A 67 1.58 -2.99 2.93
N ALA A 68 0.65 -2.72 2.02
CA ALA A 68 -0.30 -3.72 1.52
C ALA A 68 0.38 -4.74 0.60
N VAL A 69 1.24 -4.31 -0.31
CA VAL A 69 2.06 -5.20 -1.17
C VAL A 69 2.99 -6.06 -0.33
N ARG A 70 3.58 -5.50 0.74
CA ARG A 70 4.44 -6.23 1.67
C ARG A 70 3.65 -7.23 2.52
N ALA A 71 2.44 -6.90 2.94
CA ALA A 71 1.58 -7.78 3.74
C ALA A 71 1.32 -9.13 3.07
N GLU A 72 1.24 -9.17 1.74
CA GLU A 72 1.09 -10.42 0.98
C GLU A 72 2.22 -11.44 1.23
N ARG A 73 3.43 -10.95 1.53
CA ARG A 73 4.57 -11.83 1.87
C ARG A 73 4.42 -12.51 3.23
N PHE A 74 3.55 -11.98 4.10
CA PHE A 74 3.32 -12.47 5.47
C PHE A 74 2.01 -13.23 5.60
N CYS A 75 0.98 -12.80 4.88
CA CYS A 75 -0.34 -13.42 4.89
C CYS A 75 -0.85 -13.54 3.46
N ASP A 76 -0.98 -14.79 3.00
CA ASP A 76 -1.45 -15.13 1.66
C ASP A 76 -2.88 -14.60 1.47
N GLY A 77 -3.08 -13.73 0.48
CA GLY A 77 -4.34 -13.06 0.20
C GLY A 77 -4.61 -11.76 0.97
N ALA A 78 -3.65 -11.22 1.72
CA ALA A 78 -3.80 -9.91 2.35
C ALA A 78 -3.99 -8.79 1.31
N LEU A 79 -3.20 -8.80 0.24
CA LEU A 79 -3.33 -7.84 -0.85
C LEU A 79 -4.66 -8.02 -1.59
N LEU A 80 -5.10 -9.26 -1.82
CA LEU A 80 -6.41 -9.56 -2.40
C LEU A 80 -7.56 -8.96 -1.58
N ASP A 81 -7.46 -9.03 -0.25
CA ASP A 81 -8.46 -8.47 0.66
C ASP A 81 -8.52 -6.92 0.56
N PHE A 82 -7.38 -6.24 0.46
CA PHE A 82 -7.34 -4.79 0.19
C PHE A 82 -7.96 -4.43 -1.16
N PHE A 83 -7.72 -5.22 -2.22
CA PHE A 83 -8.36 -5.02 -3.52
C PHE A 83 -9.87 -5.22 -3.45
N LYS A 84 -10.34 -6.33 -2.86
CA LYS A 84 -11.77 -6.65 -2.76
C LYS A 84 -12.54 -5.64 -1.91
N SER A 85 -11.88 -5.08 -0.90
CA SER A 85 -12.46 -4.08 -0.03
C SER A 85 -12.38 -2.65 -0.61
N GLY A 86 -11.74 -2.46 -1.77
CA GLY A 86 -11.67 -1.17 -2.47
C GLY A 86 -10.64 -0.17 -1.94
N TYR A 87 -9.81 -0.57 -0.96
CA TYR A 87 -8.85 0.36 -0.34
C TYR A 87 -7.70 0.74 -1.27
N ILE A 88 -7.25 -0.18 -2.14
CA ILE A 88 -6.23 0.16 -3.16
C ILE A 88 -6.73 1.28 -4.07
N LEU A 89 -7.98 1.20 -4.54
CA LEU A 89 -8.58 2.24 -5.36
C LEU A 89 -8.68 3.57 -4.60
N LYS A 90 -9.19 3.54 -3.35
CA LYS A 90 -9.28 4.73 -2.48
C LYS A 90 -7.93 5.44 -2.31
N TRP A 91 -6.84 4.69 -2.16
CA TRP A 91 -5.50 5.26 -2.02
C TRP A 91 -4.96 5.84 -3.33
N LEU A 92 -5.20 5.17 -4.47
CA LEU A 92 -4.84 5.70 -5.78
C LEU A 92 -5.61 6.98 -6.14
N GLU A 93 -6.90 7.03 -5.85
CA GLU A 93 -7.73 8.23 -6.01
C GLU A 93 -7.20 9.37 -5.14
N ARG A 94 -6.78 9.07 -3.91
CA ARG A 94 -6.14 10.08 -3.06
C ARG A 94 -4.89 10.64 -3.74
N LEU A 95 -3.98 9.79 -4.22
CA LEU A 95 -2.76 10.24 -4.91
C LEU A 95 -3.05 11.12 -6.12
N GLN A 96 -4.08 10.81 -6.89
CA GLN A 96 -4.49 11.63 -8.04
C GLN A 96 -5.01 13.02 -7.65
N ASN A 97 -5.56 13.16 -6.45
CA ASN A 97 -6.11 14.40 -5.91
C ASN A 97 -5.16 15.09 -4.91
N ILE A 98 -3.88 14.72 -4.88
CA ILE A 98 -2.86 15.47 -4.13
C ILE A 98 -2.44 16.65 -5.00
N GLU A 99 -2.58 17.85 -4.44
CA GLU A 99 -2.21 19.12 -5.05
C GLU A 99 -0.69 19.32 -5.06
#